data_AF-B1BUC4-F1
#
_entry.id   AF-B1BUC4-F1
#
_cell.length_a   1.000
_cell.length_b   1.000
_cell.length_c   1.000
_cell.angle_alpha   90.00
_cell.angle_beta   90.00
_cell.angle_gamma   90.00
#
_symmetry.space_group_name_H-M   'P 1'
#
loop_
_entity.id
_entity.type
_entity.pdbx_description
1 polymer ?
#
loop_
_entity_poly.entity_id
_entity_poly.type
_entity_poly.pdbx_seq_one_letter_code
_entity_poly.pdbx_strand_id
1 'polypeptide(L)'
;MIKELERIITKRLKHQIFIDDEFSVKITKQKLGYKLAIKSTDNKIELFADVLEDIDLSQLMYLFIKNLYYTEVNWRTKEIHRTNSFLYRKAKQLATWSARNNKDKVEKINKEIVERYKETENLKQEVAYYKQFVSVFYDIKTDIEEWEWLR
;
A
#
# COMPACT_ATOMS: atom_id res chain seq x y z
N MET A 1 24.96 8.49 6.33
CA MET A 1 23.92 7.53 6.76
C MET A 1 22.65 7.68 5.92
N ILE A 2 21.84 8.75 6.08
CA ILE A 2 20.58 8.95 5.31
C ILE A 2 20.80 9.00 3.79
N LYS A 3 21.82 9.70 3.31
CA LYS A 3 22.18 9.74 1.87
C LYS A 3 22.51 8.36 1.29
N GLU A 4 23.11 7.49 2.10
CA GLU A 4 23.39 6.11 1.67
C GLU A 4 22.10 5.31 1.61
N LEU A 5 21.20 5.49 2.57
CA LEU A 5 19.88 4.86 2.54
C LEU A 5 19.08 5.30 1.30
N GLU A 6 19.06 6.59 0.97
CA GLU A 6 18.46 7.09 -0.28
C GLU A 6 19.04 6.39 -1.52
N ARG A 7 20.36 6.18 -1.56
CA ARG A 7 21.05 5.51 -2.67
C ARG A 7 20.66 4.04 -2.76
N ILE A 8 20.62 3.32 -1.64
CA ILE A 8 20.22 1.91 -1.56
C ILE A 8 18.77 1.74 -2.02
N ILE A 9 17.85 2.56 -1.50
CA ILE A 9 16.44 2.54 -1.90
C ILE A 9 16.31 2.84 -3.39
N THR A 10 16.97 3.88 -3.89
CA THR A 10 16.94 4.23 -5.32
C THR A 10 17.44 3.08 -6.16
N LYS A 11 18.58 2.46 -5.81
CA LYS A 11 19.10 1.32 -6.55
C LYS A 11 18.09 0.17 -6.56
N ARG A 12 17.58 -0.25 -5.40
CA ARG A 12 16.67 -1.40 -5.30
C ARG A 12 15.35 -1.17 -6.04
N LEU A 13 14.74 0.01 -5.90
CA LEU A 13 13.49 0.36 -6.58
C LEU A 13 13.64 0.38 -8.10
N LYS A 14 14.76 0.87 -8.64
CA LYS A 14 15.02 0.87 -10.08
C LYS A 14 15.05 -0.54 -10.66
N HIS A 15 15.55 -1.52 -9.92
CA HIS A 15 15.70 -2.88 -10.44
C HIS A 15 14.45 -3.74 -10.22
N GLN A 16 13.58 -3.38 -9.27
CA GLN A 16 12.46 -4.24 -8.84
C GLN A 16 11.08 -3.66 -9.12
N ILE A 17 10.92 -2.33 -9.16
CA ILE A 17 9.60 -1.69 -9.35
C ILE A 17 9.61 -0.79 -10.60
N PHE A 18 10.61 0.08 -10.72
CA PHE A 18 10.71 1.11 -11.76
C PHE A 18 11.79 0.77 -12.78
N ILE A 19 11.65 -0.39 -13.45
CA ILE A 19 12.67 -0.92 -14.38
C ILE A 19 12.93 0.06 -15.53
N ASP A 20 11.87 0.69 -16.05
CA ASP A 20 11.93 1.61 -17.19
C ASP A 20 11.35 3.00 -16.88
N ASP A 21 11.06 3.29 -15.61
CA ASP A 21 10.42 4.54 -15.18
C ASP A 21 11.40 5.51 -14.54
N GLU A 22 11.22 6.80 -14.82
CA GLU A 22 11.89 7.85 -14.07
C GLU A 22 11.25 8.00 -12.68
N PHE A 23 12.09 8.01 -11.65
CA PHE A 23 11.64 8.27 -10.29
C PHE A 23 12.73 8.93 -9.45
N SER A 24 12.31 9.50 -8.32
CA SER A 24 13.18 10.13 -7.34
C SER A 24 12.84 9.65 -5.94
N VAL A 25 13.87 9.51 -5.12
CA VAL A 25 13.77 9.14 -3.71
C VAL A 25 14.42 10.24 -2.88
N LYS A 26 13.72 10.71 -1.84
CA LYS A 26 14.25 11.71 -0.91
C LYS A 26 13.81 11.43 0.51
N ILE A 27 14.75 11.42 1.44
CA ILE A 27 14.54 11.35 2.87
C ILE A 27 14.84 12.73 3.47
N THR A 28 13.86 13.32 4.15
CA THR A 28 13.98 14.64 4.76
C THR A 28 13.71 14.56 6.25
N LYS A 29 14.64 15.05 7.08
CA LYS A 29 14.42 15.20 8.53
C LYS A 29 13.31 16.21 8.78
N GLN A 30 12.36 15.84 9.62
CA GLN A 30 11.23 16.64 10.08
C GLN A 30 11.39 16.97 11.57
N LYS A 31 10.50 17.81 12.10
CA LYS A 31 10.48 18.13 13.54
C LYS A 31 10.30 16.88 14.42
N LEU A 32 9.55 15.88 13.94
CA LEU A 32 9.17 14.68 14.71
C LEU A 32 9.70 13.38 14.09
N GLY A 33 10.76 13.43 13.27
CA GLY A 33 11.36 12.22 12.70
C GLY A 33 11.78 12.40 11.24
N TYR A 34 11.40 11.47 10.37
CA TYR A 34 11.82 11.45 8.96
C TYR A 34 10.65 11.24 8.00
N LYS A 35 10.74 11.88 6.83
CA LYS A 35 9.82 11.69 5.71
C LYS A 35 10.56 11.07 4.53
N LEU A 36 10.08 9.95 4.03
CA LEU A 36 10.50 9.34 2.77
C LEU A 36 9.49 9.73 1.67
N ALA A 37 9.96 10.36 0.61
CA ALA A 37 9.18 10.68 -0.57
C ALA A 37 9.74 9.90 -1.76
N ILE A 38 8.87 9.12 -2.41
CA ILE A 38 9.15 8.43 -3.68
C ILE A 38 8.20 9.02 -4.72
N LYS A 39 8.75 9.62 -5.78
CA LYS A 39 7.96 10.21 -6.86
C LYS A 39 8.37 9.59 -8.19
N SER A 40 7.39 9.08 -8.91
CA SER A 40 7.48 8.65 -10.31
C SER A 40 6.64 9.60 -11.17
N THR A 41 6.62 9.40 -12.48
CA THR A 41 5.79 10.17 -13.43
C THR A 41 4.31 10.21 -13.02
N ASP A 42 3.76 9.06 -12.65
CA ASP A 42 2.32 8.92 -12.42
C ASP A 42 1.94 8.85 -10.93
N ASN A 43 2.90 8.49 -10.08
CA ASN A 43 2.62 8.16 -8.69
C ASN A 43 3.57 8.83 -7.70
N LYS A 44 3.04 9.12 -6.51
CA LYS A 44 3.77 9.67 -5.39
C LYS A 44 3.42 8.91 -4.11
N ILE A 45 4.45 8.41 -3.44
CA ILE A 45 4.35 7.77 -2.13
C ILE A 45 5.07 8.67 -1.12
N GLU A 46 4.40 8.97 -0.01
CA GLU A 46 4.97 9.68 1.12
C GLU A 46 4.79 8.87 2.40
N LEU A 47 5.91 8.51 3.03
CA LEU A 47 5.93 7.73 4.26
C LEU A 47 6.58 8.53 5.37
N PHE A 48 6.07 8.33 6.58
CA PHE A 48 6.51 9.05 7.77
C PHE A 48 6.99 8.06 8.83
N ALA A 49 8.16 8.34 9.37
CA ALA A 49 8.73 7.65 10.51
C ALA A 49 8.80 8.64 11.68
N ASP A 50 7.86 8.54 12.61
CA ASP A 50 7.79 9.40 13.79
C ASP A 50 8.74 8.88 14.88
N VAL A 51 9.77 9.67 15.19
CA VAL A 51 10.87 9.28 16.08
C VAL A 51 11.40 10.50 16.82
N LEU A 52 11.58 10.36 18.14
CA LEU A 52 12.07 11.42 19.04
C LEU A 52 13.55 11.27 19.41
N GLU A 53 14.17 10.13 19.11
CA GLU A 53 15.54 9.77 19.48
C GLU A 53 16.35 9.33 18.25
N ASP A 54 17.66 9.14 18.45
CA ASP A 54 18.52 8.60 17.40
C ASP A 54 18.19 7.13 17.17
N ILE A 55 17.92 6.78 15.92
CA ILE A 55 17.63 5.42 15.48
C ILE A 55 18.60 4.99 14.40
N ASP A 56 18.87 3.69 14.36
CA ASP A 56 19.62 3.07 13.27
C ASP A 56 18.82 3.01 11.96
N LEU A 57 19.50 2.61 10.88
CA LEU A 57 18.89 2.57 9.56
C LEU A 57 17.85 1.44 9.43
N SER A 58 18.05 0.31 10.12
CA SER A 58 17.12 -0.82 10.11
C SER A 58 15.77 -0.43 10.74
N GLN A 59 15.82 0.22 11.90
CA GLN A 59 14.65 0.75 12.60
C GLN A 59 13.93 1.80 11.75
N LEU A 60 14.68 2.69 11.07
CA LEU A 60 14.10 3.68 10.18
C LEU A 60 13.33 3.01 9.03
N MET A 61 13.91 1.98 8.41
CA MET A 61 13.25 1.20 7.37
C MET A 61 12.01 0.48 7.88
N TYR A 62 12.09 -0.13 9.07
CA TYR A 62 10.94 -0.77 9.71
C TYR A 62 9.78 0.21 9.93
N LEU A 63 10.06 1.44 10.34
CA LEU A 63 9.04 2.47 10.53
C LEU A 63 8.38 2.88 9.20
N PHE A 64 9.15 3.02 8.11
CA PHE A 64 8.56 3.26 6.79
C PHE A 64 7.68 2.10 6.32
N ILE A 65 8.11 0.85 6.52
CA ILE A 65 7.30 -0.34 6.23
C ILE A 65 5.98 -0.30 7.00
N LYS A 66 6.04 -0.04 8.32
CA LYS A 66 4.87 0.04 9.19
C LYS A 66 3.92 1.15 8.74
N ASN A 67 4.45 2.32 8.39
CA ASN A 67 3.67 3.43 7.88
C ASN A 67 2.96 3.04 6.57
N LEU A 68 3.67 2.44 5.61
CA LEU A 68 3.09 1.98 4.34
C LEU A 68 1.97 0.95 4.54
N TYR A 69 2.15 0.01 5.47
CA TYR A 69 1.09 -0.92 5.82
C TYR A 69 -0.15 -0.21 6.36
N TYR A 70 0.05 0.73 7.27
CA TYR A 70 -1.04 1.45 7.91
C TYR A 70 -1.79 2.36 6.95
N THR A 71 -1.07 3.16 6.16
CA THR A 71 -1.64 4.18 5.29
C THR A 71 -2.15 3.60 3.97
N GLU A 72 -1.54 2.54 3.45
CA GLU A 72 -1.88 2.04 2.12
C GLU A 72 -2.46 0.62 2.09
N VAL A 73 -1.92 -0.33 2.84
CA VAL A 73 -2.27 -1.75 2.66
C VAL A 73 -3.48 -2.17 3.50
N ASN A 74 -3.50 -1.79 4.78
CA ASN A 74 -4.39 -2.39 5.77
C ASN A 74 -5.86 -2.02 5.55
N TRP A 75 -6.16 -0.74 5.33
CA TRP A 75 -7.54 -0.29 5.16
C TRP A 75 -8.14 -0.83 3.84
N ARG A 76 -7.35 -0.91 2.77
CA ARG A 76 -7.77 -1.49 1.49
C ARG A 76 -8.08 -2.98 1.63
N THR A 77 -7.18 -3.71 2.29
CA THR A 77 -7.38 -5.13 2.59
C THR A 77 -8.66 -5.36 3.40
N LYS A 78 -8.89 -4.51 4.41
CA LYS A 78 -10.13 -4.53 5.20
C LYS A 78 -11.37 -4.27 4.34
N GLU A 79 -11.32 -3.33 3.40
CA GLU A 79 -12.44 -3.04 2.51
C GLU A 79 -12.71 -4.17 1.51
N ILE A 80 -11.66 -4.77 0.93
CA ILE A 80 -11.76 -5.97 0.08
C ILE A 80 -12.48 -7.09 0.84
N HIS A 81 -12.14 -7.34 2.11
CA HIS A 81 -12.78 -8.38 2.91
C HIS A 81 -14.25 -8.09 3.25
N ARG A 82 -14.64 -6.81 3.32
CA ARG A 82 -16.04 -6.41 3.57
C ARG A 82 -16.96 -6.69 2.38
N THR A 83 -16.41 -6.87 1.18
CA THR A 83 -17.19 -7.21 -0.02
C THR A 83 -18.01 -8.49 0.16
N ASN A 84 -17.51 -9.51 0.86
CA ASN A 84 -18.28 -10.74 1.11
C ASN A 84 -19.57 -10.49 1.89
N SER A 85 -19.50 -9.66 2.95
CA SER A 85 -20.68 -9.28 3.74
C SER A 85 -21.66 -8.44 2.91
N PHE A 86 -21.15 -7.54 2.07
CA PHE A 86 -21.97 -6.78 1.14
C PHE A 86 -22.71 -7.69 0.14
N LEU A 87 -21.99 -8.60 -0.52
CA LEU A 87 -22.55 -9.53 -1.51
C LEU A 87 -23.63 -10.43 -0.89
N TYR A 88 -23.39 -10.94 0.32
CA TYR A 88 -24.40 -11.71 1.05
C TYR A 88 -25.70 -10.93 1.26
N ARG A 89 -25.61 -9.66 1.69
CA ARG A 89 -26.80 -8.80 1.84
C ARG A 89 -27.50 -8.56 0.50
N LYS A 90 -26.75 -8.35 -0.58
CA LYS A 90 -27.31 -8.13 -1.91
C LYS A 90 -27.96 -9.38 -2.51
N ALA A 91 -27.40 -10.56 -2.30
CA ALA A 91 -28.01 -11.83 -2.69
C ALA A 91 -29.39 -12.02 -2.02
N LYS A 92 -29.50 -11.72 -0.72
CA LYS A 92 -30.79 -11.76 0.00
C LYS A 92 -31.82 -10.76 -0.57
N GLN A 93 -31.36 -9.55 -0.89
CA GLN A 93 -32.22 -8.52 -1.51
C GLN A 93 -32.67 -8.95 -2.91
N LEU A 94 -31.77 -9.51 -3.73
CA LEU A 94 -32.10 -10.03 -5.06
C LEU A 94 -33.16 -11.11 -5.00
N ALA A 95 -32.99 -12.12 -4.14
CA ALA A 95 -33.98 -13.19 -3.97
C ALA A 95 -35.36 -12.63 -3.60
N THR A 96 -35.40 -11.64 -2.69
CA THR A 96 -36.65 -11.01 -2.24
C THR A 96 -37.36 -10.25 -3.35
N TRP A 97 -36.64 -9.42 -4.11
CA TRP A 97 -37.25 -8.57 -5.14
C TRP A 97 -37.51 -9.31 -6.45
N SER A 98 -36.70 -10.32 -6.76
CA SER A 98 -36.95 -11.26 -7.86
C SER A 98 -38.23 -12.05 -7.63
N ALA A 99 -38.45 -12.59 -6.42
CA ALA A 99 -39.70 -13.28 -6.07
C ALA A 99 -40.94 -12.37 -6.15
N ARG A 100 -40.76 -11.06 -5.96
CA ARG A 100 -41.82 -10.04 -6.09
C ARG A 100 -41.95 -9.48 -7.51
N ASN A 101 -41.20 -10.01 -8.47
CA ASN A 101 -41.13 -9.56 -9.87
C ASN A 101 -40.87 -8.05 -10.03
N ASN A 102 -40.13 -7.45 -9.09
CA ASN A 102 -39.81 -6.02 -9.10
C ASN A 102 -38.49 -5.80 -9.86
N LYS A 103 -38.59 -5.60 -11.18
CA LYS A 103 -37.44 -5.49 -12.09
C LYS A 103 -36.54 -4.30 -11.76
N ASP A 104 -37.10 -3.14 -11.47
CA ASP A 104 -36.34 -1.92 -11.17
C ASP A 104 -35.39 -2.11 -9.98
N LYS A 105 -35.87 -2.78 -8.91
CA LYS A 105 -35.04 -3.07 -7.74
C LYS A 105 -33.97 -4.12 -8.02
N VAL A 106 -34.29 -5.12 -8.83
CA VAL A 106 -33.31 -6.14 -9.24
C VAL A 106 -32.19 -5.48 -10.05
N GLU A 107 -32.53 -4.64 -11.03
CA GLU A 107 -31.55 -3.94 -11.85
C GLU A 107 -30.67 -3.00 -11.03
N LYS A 108 -31.27 -2.25 -10.09
CA LYS A 108 -30.50 -1.42 -9.15
C LYS A 108 -29.49 -2.23 -8.34
N ILE A 109 -29.89 -3.39 -7.80
CA ILE A 109 -28.98 -4.23 -7.03
C ILE A 109 -27.86 -4.79 -7.90
N ASN A 110 -28.16 -5.21 -9.13
CA ASN A 110 -27.14 -5.69 -10.07
C ASN A 110 -26.09 -4.62 -10.35
N LYS A 111 -26.51 -3.37 -10.57
CA LYS A 111 -25.59 -2.24 -10.76
C LYS A 111 -24.68 -2.03 -9.55
N GLU A 112 -25.24 -2.04 -8.34
CA GLU A 112 -24.47 -1.89 -7.09
C GLU A 112 -23.46 -3.04 -6.89
N ILE A 113 -23.78 -4.27 -7.30
CA ILE A 113 -22.85 -5.41 -7.27
C ILE A 113 -21.69 -5.21 -8.25
N VAL A 114 -22.00 -4.77 -9.48
CA VAL A 114 -20.97 -4.52 -10.51
C VAL A 114 -20.03 -3.38 -10.10
N GLU A 115 -20.58 -2.29 -9.55
CA GLU A 115 -19.79 -1.17 -9.03
C GLU A 115 -18.86 -1.64 -7.90
N ARG A 116 -19.39 -2.37 -6.92
CA ARG A 116 -18.58 -2.94 -5.83
C ARG A 116 -17.49 -3.89 -6.33
N TYR A 117 -17.78 -4.69 -7.35
CA TYR A 117 -16.78 -5.59 -7.94
C TYR A 117 -15.61 -4.79 -8.53
N LYS A 118 -15.90 -3.77 -9.35
CA LYS A 118 -14.86 -2.90 -9.94
C LYS A 118 -14.02 -2.21 -8.87
N GLU A 119 -14.65 -1.65 -7.85
CA GLU A 119 -13.95 -1.04 -6.71
C GLU A 119 -13.03 -2.05 -6.01
N THR A 120 -13.52 -3.26 -5.77
CA THR A 120 -12.74 -4.31 -5.10
C THR A 120 -11.52 -4.74 -5.92
N GLU A 121 -11.67 -4.88 -7.23
CA GLU A 121 -10.55 -5.23 -8.11
C GLU A 121 -9.50 -4.12 -8.18
N ASN A 122 -9.91 -2.86 -8.26
CA ASN A 122 -8.99 -1.73 -8.20
C ASN A 122 -8.21 -1.72 -6.87
N LEU A 123 -8.89 -1.93 -5.73
CA LEU A 123 -8.24 -2.01 -4.42
C LEU A 123 -7.25 -3.18 -4.34
N LYS A 124 -7.54 -4.33 -4.96
CA LYS A 124 -6.60 -5.46 -5.01
C LYS A 124 -5.35 -5.11 -5.79
N GLN A 125 -5.50 -4.44 -6.93
CA GLN A 125 -4.37 -3.97 -7.73
C GLN A 125 -3.51 -2.98 -6.95
N GLU A 126 -4.12 -2.01 -6.28
CA GLU A 126 -3.41 -1.05 -5.41
C GLU A 126 -2.68 -1.77 -4.27
N VAL A 127 -3.32 -2.72 -3.58
CA VAL A 127 -2.67 -3.53 -2.53
C VAL A 127 -1.48 -4.30 -3.09
N ALA A 128 -1.62 -4.93 -4.27
CA ALA A 128 -0.54 -5.65 -4.91
C ALA A 128 0.64 -4.71 -5.23
N TYR A 129 0.35 -3.52 -5.76
CA TYR A 129 1.34 -2.48 -6.03
C TYR A 129 2.11 -2.08 -4.76
N TYR A 130 1.42 -1.72 -3.67
CA TYR A 130 2.08 -1.32 -2.43
C TYR A 130 2.85 -2.46 -1.76
N LYS A 131 2.41 -3.72 -1.91
CA LYS A 131 3.14 -4.88 -1.40
C LYS A 131 4.50 -5.10 -2.07
N GLN A 132 4.69 -4.63 -3.31
CA GLN A 132 6.01 -4.64 -3.93
C GLN A 132 6.99 -3.78 -3.14
N PHE A 133 6.61 -2.55 -2.78
CA PHE A 133 7.44 -1.66 -1.95
C PHE A 133 7.74 -2.26 -0.58
N VAL A 134 6.74 -2.90 0.05
CA VAL A 134 6.94 -3.60 1.32
C VAL A 134 8.03 -4.68 1.18
N SER A 135 7.95 -5.50 0.14
CA SER A 135 8.95 -6.55 -0.11
C SER A 135 10.35 -5.95 -0.28
N VAL A 136 10.49 -4.94 -1.14
CA VAL A 136 11.77 -4.26 -1.38
C VAL A 136 12.33 -3.65 -0.10
N PHE A 137 11.48 -3.04 0.73
CA PHE A 137 11.91 -2.42 1.97
C PHE A 137 12.34 -3.45 3.02
N TYR A 138 11.71 -4.62 3.07
CA TYR A 138 12.18 -5.71 3.92
C TYR A 138 13.54 -6.23 3.47
N ASP A 139 13.76 -6.44 2.16
CA ASP A 139 15.07 -6.84 1.63
C ASP A 139 16.15 -5.83 2.03
N ILE A 140 15.89 -4.53 1.85
CA ILE A 140 16.80 -3.45 2.24
C ILE A 140 17.09 -3.49 3.75
N LYS A 141 16.05 -3.66 4.57
CA LYS A 141 16.19 -3.73 6.02
C LYS A 141 17.09 -4.89 6.42
N THR A 142 16.86 -6.08 5.86
CA THR A 142 17.67 -7.28 6.13
C THR A 142 19.13 -7.07 5.73
N ASP A 143 19.39 -6.52 4.53
CA ASP A 143 20.76 -6.19 4.10
C ASP A 143 21.45 -5.24 5.11
N ILE A 144 20.74 -4.22 5.59
CA ILE A 144 21.29 -3.24 6.55
C ILE A 144 21.64 -3.93 7.87
N GLU A 145 20.76 -4.79 8.38
CA GLU A 145 21.01 -5.54 9.64
C GLU A 145 22.24 -6.44 9.53
N GLU A 146 22.42 -7.13 8.39
CA GLU A 146 23.60 -7.95 8.14
C GLU A 146 24.88 -7.11 8.11
N TRP A 147 24.83 -5.92 7.50
CA TRP A 147 25.98 -5.02 7.41
C TRP A 147 26.35 -4.39 8.75
N GLU A 148 25.36 -4.06 9.57
CA GLU A 148 25.54 -3.54 10.92
C GLU A 148 26.13 -4.61 11.86
N TRP A 149 25.78 -5.88 11.67
CA TRP A 149 26.33 -6.99 12.44
C TRP A 149 27.81 -7.30 12.13
N LEU A 150 28.28 -6.97 10.92
CA LEU A 150 29.66 -7.20 10.47
C LEU A 150 30.65 -6.09 10.87
N ARG A 151 30.18 -5.02 11.52
CA ARG A 151 31.00 -3.88 11.98
C ARG A 151 31.26 -3.93 13.48
#